data_AF-A0A1Q3HVV6-F1
#
_entry.id   AF-A0A1Q3HVV6-F1
#
_cell.length_a   1.000
_cell.length_b   1.000
_cell.length_c   1.000
_cell.angle_alpha   90.00
_cell.angle_beta   90.00
_cell.angle_gamma   90.00
#
_symmetry.space_group_name_H-M   'P 1'
#
loop_
_entity.id
_entity.type
_entity.pdbx_description
1 polymer ?
#
loop_
_entity_poly.entity_id
_entity_poly.type
_entity_poly.pdbx_seq_one_letter_code
_entity_poly.pdbx_strand_id
1 'polypeptide(L)'
;MELSQMTTLQLPSFLHGSMSTIRRKAKEEGRRYGKQYQLNGPYPPPHELRTVAPDDVVFTHEIVDFQRERPAWRLHEYWETLSGLSDTLGKSYRHINASHEPVVRETAWGALFFAICGPAPDSAERTAPRIKAVLHSWDSLQHGRYLHKKLNTFLDLEELMTAACGWAMDAWCPEGGDSVRSRLEVASERMARATRENCVEAILR
;
A
#
# COMPACT_ATOMS: atom_id res chain seq x y z
N MET A 1 15.99 29.69 -2.89
CA MET A 1 16.74 28.52 -3.39
C MET A 1 16.31 27.35 -2.51
N GLU A 2 15.17 26.75 -2.83
CA GLU A 2 14.62 25.64 -2.06
C GLU A 2 15.45 24.40 -2.37
N LEU A 3 16.07 23.82 -1.34
CA LEU A 3 16.64 22.49 -1.40
C LEU A 3 15.49 21.55 -1.80
N SER A 4 15.52 21.08 -3.05
CA SER A 4 14.75 19.91 -3.47
C SER A 4 15.07 18.80 -2.47
N GLN A 5 14.19 18.59 -1.49
CA GLN A 5 14.24 17.40 -0.66
C GLN A 5 14.09 16.24 -1.62
N MET A 6 15.20 15.54 -1.90
CA MET A 6 15.16 14.29 -2.66
C MET A 6 14.12 13.41 -1.98
N THR A 7 12.98 13.22 -2.65
CA THR A 7 11.81 12.58 -2.05
C THR A 7 12.07 11.09 -2.05
N THR A 8 12.87 10.61 -1.09
CA THR A 8 13.27 9.19 -1.05
C THR A 8 12.11 8.31 -0.58
N LEU A 9 12.08 7.06 -1.02
CA LEU A 9 11.17 6.06 -0.48
C LEU A 9 11.60 5.66 0.94
N GLN A 10 10.68 5.76 1.91
CA GLN A 10 10.90 5.32 3.29
C GLN A 10 9.86 4.27 3.69
N LEU A 11 10.33 3.20 4.33
CA LEU A 11 9.49 2.13 4.87
C LEU A 11 9.71 1.99 6.39
N PRO A 12 8.71 1.49 7.13
CA PRO A 12 8.89 1.11 8.53
C PRO A 12 10.03 0.11 8.71
N SER A 13 10.96 0.37 9.63
CA SER A 13 12.17 -0.46 9.78
C SER A 13 11.88 -1.91 10.14
N PHE A 14 10.74 -2.17 10.80
CA PHE A 14 10.29 -3.51 11.14
C PHE A 14 9.86 -4.36 9.92
N LEU A 15 9.72 -3.75 8.74
CA LEU A 15 9.47 -4.44 7.46
C LEU A 15 10.77 -4.82 6.72
N HIS A 16 11.94 -4.65 7.35
CA HIS A 16 13.22 -5.11 6.83
C HIS A 16 13.86 -6.18 7.73
N GLY A 17 14.34 -7.26 7.11
CA GLY A 17 14.94 -8.42 7.79
C GLY A 17 14.54 -9.73 7.14
N SER A 18 14.79 -10.87 7.79
CA SER A 18 14.20 -12.15 7.37
C SER A 18 12.68 -12.12 7.58
N MET A 19 11.94 -12.96 6.85
CA MET A 19 10.49 -13.07 6.97
C MET A 19 10.06 -13.37 8.41
N SER A 20 10.71 -14.33 9.08
CA SER A 20 10.43 -14.67 10.48
C SER A 20 10.64 -13.49 11.44
N THR A 21 11.71 -12.71 11.23
CA THR A 21 12.00 -11.51 12.02
C THR A 21 10.96 -10.42 11.78
N ILE A 22 10.60 -10.18 10.51
CA ILE A 22 9.60 -9.18 10.12
C ILE A 22 8.26 -9.53 10.73
N ARG A 23 7.77 -10.77 10.59
CA ARG A 23 6.48 -11.20 11.16
C ARG A 23 6.40 -10.95 12.66
N ARG A 24 7.45 -11.34 13.40
CA ARG A 24 7.52 -11.10 14.84
C ARG A 24 7.45 -9.62 15.18
N LYS A 25 8.30 -8.79 14.55
CA LYS A 25 8.36 -7.34 14.83
C LYS A 25 7.09 -6.61 14.38
N ALA A 26 6.57 -6.92 13.20
CA ALA A 26 5.33 -6.35 12.66
C ALA A 26 4.14 -6.65 13.58
N LYS A 27 4.04 -7.89 14.09
CA LYS A 27 3.01 -8.28 15.06
C LYS A 27 3.18 -7.58 16.41
N GLU A 28 4.41 -7.41 16.89
CA GLU A 28 4.72 -6.62 18.10
C GLU A 28 4.30 -5.15 17.94
N GLU A 29 4.58 -4.53 16.79
CA GLU A 29 4.13 -3.18 16.45
C GLU A 29 2.61 -3.07 16.41
N GLY A 30 1.92 -4.06 15.82
CA GLY A 30 0.46 -4.12 15.83
C GLY A 30 -0.12 -4.13 17.24
N ARG A 31 0.48 -4.91 18.14
CA ARG A 31 0.10 -4.93 19.56
C ARG A 31 0.34 -3.60 20.24
N ARG A 32 1.45 -2.93 19.93
CA ARG A 32 1.74 -1.59 20.45
C ARG A 32 0.71 -0.56 19.98
N TYR A 33 0.38 -0.57 18.69
CA TYR A 33 -0.66 0.29 18.12
C TYR A 33 -1.98 0.09 18.85
N GLY A 34 -2.39 -1.15 19.10
CA GLY A 34 -3.63 -1.47 19.81
C GLY A 34 -3.64 -0.93 21.25
N LYS A 35 -2.56 -1.14 22.00
CA LYS A 35 -2.42 -0.61 23.36
C LYS A 35 -2.48 0.92 23.39
N GLN A 36 -1.78 1.59 22.48
CA GLN A 36 -1.76 3.06 22.43
C GLN A 36 -3.12 3.64 21.98
N TYR A 37 -3.78 3.00 21.02
CA TYR A 37 -5.13 3.35 20.59
C TYR A 37 -6.13 3.27 21.76
N GLN A 38 -6.06 2.21 22.57
CA GLN A 38 -6.90 2.05 23.77
C GLN A 38 -6.65 3.13 24.84
N LEU A 39 -5.41 3.62 24.96
CA LEU A 39 -5.03 4.61 25.97
C LEU A 39 -5.34 6.04 25.53
N ASN A 40 -4.98 6.40 24.30
CA ASN A 40 -4.88 7.79 23.86
C ASN A 40 -5.80 8.14 22.70
N GLY A 41 -6.40 7.16 22.02
CA GLY A 41 -7.30 7.36 20.88
C GLY A 41 -6.61 7.18 19.52
N PRO A 42 -5.67 8.02 19.07
CA PRO A 42 -5.05 7.87 17.75
C PRO A 42 -4.10 6.67 17.65
N TYR A 43 -3.96 6.12 16.44
CA TYR A 43 -2.86 5.20 16.13
C TYR A 43 -1.54 5.97 16.07
N PRO A 44 -0.47 5.43 16.69
CA PRO A 44 0.83 6.08 16.63
C PRO A 44 1.52 5.83 15.29
N PRO A 45 2.51 6.67 14.93
CA PRO A 45 3.37 6.36 13.80
C PRO A 45 4.26 5.12 14.09
N PRO A 46 4.84 4.52 13.04
CA PRO A 46 5.96 3.58 13.20
C PRO A 46 7.08 4.20 14.05
N HIS A 47 7.73 3.39 14.88
CA HIS A 47 8.86 3.88 15.70
C HIS A 47 10.01 4.45 14.88
N GLU A 48 10.29 3.83 13.74
CA GLU A 48 11.40 4.20 12.89
C GLU A 48 11.01 3.98 11.43
N LEU A 49 11.22 5.02 10.63
CA LEU A 49 11.21 4.96 9.18
C LEU A 49 12.66 4.92 8.70
N ARG A 50 12.92 4.06 7.72
CA ARG A 50 14.25 3.90 7.12
C ARG A 50 14.13 4.07 5.61
N THR A 51 15.08 4.82 5.05
CA THR A 51 15.18 5.02 3.61
C THR A 51 15.53 3.71 2.94
N VAL A 52 14.80 3.38 1.88
CA VAL A 52 15.10 2.26 0.99
C VAL A 52 16.24 2.69 0.07
N ALA A 53 17.32 1.92 0.02
CA ALA A 53 18.43 2.24 -0.86
C ALA A 53 18.00 2.09 -2.34
N PRO A 54 18.58 2.84 -3.29
CA PRO A 54 18.20 2.75 -4.71
C PRO A 54 18.30 1.34 -5.32
N ASP A 55 19.23 0.51 -4.83
CA ASP A 55 19.43 -0.87 -5.28
C ASP A 55 18.63 -1.90 -4.47
N ASP A 56 18.00 -1.49 -3.38
CA ASP A 56 17.15 -2.36 -2.59
C ASP A 56 15.81 -2.61 -3.31
N VAL A 57 15.26 -3.79 -3.07
CA VAL A 57 14.01 -4.24 -3.68
C VAL A 57 12.94 -4.42 -2.62
N VAL A 58 11.72 -3.93 -2.93
CA VAL A 58 10.55 -4.02 -2.07
C VAL A 58 9.62 -5.12 -2.56
N PHE A 59 9.45 -6.17 -1.75
CA PHE A 59 8.52 -7.26 -2.01
C PHE A 59 7.10 -6.86 -1.64
N THR A 60 6.23 -6.76 -2.63
CA THR A 60 4.82 -6.35 -2.46
C THR A 60 3.85 -7.53 -2.56
N HIS A 61 4.34 -8.76 -2.75
CA HIS A 61 3.49 -9.96 -2.72
C HIS A 61 4.28 -11.20 -2.29
N GLU A 62 3.65 -12.07 -1.50
CA GLU A 62 4.29 -13.30 -0.99
C GLU A 62 4.68 -14.31 -2.08
N ILE A 63 4.03 -14.28 -3.26
CA ILE A 63 4.18 -15.29 -4.32
C ILE A 63 5.53 -15.18 -5.03
N VAL A 64 6.17 -14.01 -4.93
CA VAL A 64 7.50 -13.75 -5.50
C VAL A 64 8.60 -13.79 -4.43
N ASP A 65 8.26 -14.05 -3.16
CA ASP A 65 9.18 -14.04 -2.02
C ASP A 65 9.65 -15.45 -1.63
N PHE A 66 10.63 -15.94 -2.37
CA PHE A 66 11.28 -17.23 -2.11
C PHE A 66 12.48 -17.10 -1.16
N GLN A 67 13.02 -15.89 -0.97
CA GLN A 67 14.25 -15.65 -0.21
C GLN A 67 13.96 -15.31 1.26
N ARG A 68 13.09 -16.10 1.89
CA ARG A 68 12.49 -15.83 3.21
C ARG A 68 13.50 -15.62 4.34
N GLU A 69 14.66 -16.28 4.26
CA GLU A 69 15.72 -16.16 5.27
C GLU A 69 16.64 -14.96 5.06
N ARG A 70 16.64 -14.35 3.87
CA ARG A 70 17.51 -13.21 3.57
C ARG A 70 16.87 -11.89 4.02
N PRO A 71 17.69 -10.94 4.52
CA PRO A 71 17.23 -9.58 4.75
C PRO A 71 16.71 -8.95 3.46
N ALA A 72 15.46 -8.48 3.48
CA ALA A 72 14.86 -7.72 2.39
C ALA A 72 13.70 -6.86 2.93
N TRP A 73 13.26 -5.89 2.14
CA TRP A 73 12.05 -5.12 2.40
C TRP A 73 10.81 -5.91 2.00
N ARG A 74 9.90 -6.17 2.95
CA ARG A 74 8.67 -6.94 2.69
C ARG A 74 7.44 -6.12 3.08
N LEU A 75 6.94 -5.33 2.15
CA LEU A 75 5.76 -4.50 2.37
C LEU A 75 4.51 -5.34 2.63
N HIS A 76 4.37 -6.48 1.94
CA HIS A 76 3.24 -7.37 2.10
C HIS A 76 3.12 -7.97 3.52
N GLU A 77 4.21 -8.04 4.28
CA GLU A 77 4.19 -8.55 5.66
C GLU A 77 3.59 -7.54 6.67
N TYR A 78 3.21 -6.33 6.25
CA TYR A 78 2.45 -5.39 7.09
C TYR A 78 1.08 -5.95 7.52
N TRP A 79 0.58 -6.99 6.85
CA TRP A 79 -0.57 -7.78 7.32
C TRP A 79 -0.40 -8.30 8.75
N GLU A 80 0.82 -8.63 9.19
CA GLU A 80 1.07 -9.07 10.57
C GLU A 80 0.87 -7.96 11.60
N THR A 81 1.09 -6.70 11.23
CA THR A 81 0.74 -5.55 12.07
C THR A 81 -0.76 -5.46 12.26
N LEU A 82 -1.54 -5.68 11.21
CA LEU A 82 -3.00 -5.72 11.31
C LEU A 82 -3.46 -6.92 12.16
N SER A 83 -2.79 -8.07 12.06
CA SER A 83 -3.06 -9.23 12.95
C SER A 83 -2.80 -8.89 14.41
N GLY A 84 -1.63 -8.35 14.75
CA GLY A 84 -1.30 -7.99 16.13
C GLY A 84 -2.26 -6.94 16.72
N LEU A 85 -2.72 -6.01 15.87
CA LEU A 85 -3.72 -5.01 16.22
C LEU A 85 -5.09 -5.62 16.46
N SER A 86 -5.54 -6.52 15.58
CA SER A 86 -6.78 -7.29 15.72
C SER A 86 -6.80 -8.11 17.01
N ASP A 87 -5.72 -8.84 17.29
CA ASP A 87 -5.55 -9.65 18.51
C ASP A 87 -5.68 -8.79 19.77
N THR A 88 -5.12 -7.57 19.76
CA THR A 88 -5.08 -6.68 20.94
C THR A 88 -6.42 -5.99 21.20
N LEU A 89 -7.11 -5.56 20.13
CA LEU A 89 -8.37 -4.84 20.25
C LEU A 89 -9.57 -5.80 20.35
N GLY A 90 -9.40 -7.09 20.06
CA GLY A 90 -10.50 -8.06 19.99
C GLY A 90 -11.53 -7.67 18.92
N LYS A 91 -11.09 -7.01 17.85
CA LYS A 91 -11.94 -6.52 16.75
C LYS A 91 -11.64 -7.27 15.47
N SER A 92 -12.65 -7.36 14.60
CA SER A 92 -12.51 -7.98 13.29
C SER A 92 -11.57 -7.18 12.39
N TYR A 93 -10.93 -7.86 11.45
CA TYR A 93 -10.09 -7.23 10.42
C TYR A 93 -10.80 -6.12 9.65
N ARG A 94 -12.09 -6.28 9.37
CA ARG A 94 -12.90 -5.24 8.71
C ARG A 94 -12.96 -3.97 9.54
N HIS A 95 -13.16 -4.09 10.85
CA HIS A 95 -13.19 -2.95 11.76
C HIS A 95 -11.80 -2.30 11.86
N ILE A 96 -10.75 -3.11 12.03
CA ILE A 96 -9.36 -2.61 12.08
C ILE A 96 -9.00 -1.84 10.81
N ASN A 97 -9.28 -2.40 9.63
CA ASN A 97 -8.99 -1.72 8.37
C ASN A 97 -9.78 -0.42 8.25
N ALA A 98 -11.06 -0.39 8.64
CA ALA A 98 -11.87 0.83 8.53
C ALA A 98 -11.31 2.00 9.35
N SER A 99 -10.74 1.75 10.54
CA SER A 99 -10.15 2.79 11.39
C SER A 99 -8.68 3.09 11.08
N HIS A 100 -7.90 2.06 10.73
CA HIS A 100 -6.44 2.16 10.59
C HIS A 100 -5.98 2.57 9.20
N GLU A 101 -6.67 2.09 8.16
CA GLU A 101 -6.31 2.37 6.76
C GLU A 101 -6.25 3.87 6.46
N PRO A 102 -7.22 4.73 6.85
CA PRO A 102 -7.16 6.15 6.55
C PRO A 102 -5.88 6.82 7.07
N VAL A 103 -5.48 6.52 8.30
CA VAL A 103 -4.30 7.10 8.95
C VAL A 103 -3.02 6.65 8.26
N VAL A 104 -2.90 5.37 7.95
CA VAL A 104 -1.67 4.81 7.35
C VAL A 104 -1.48 5.26 5.91
N ARG A 105 -2.58 5.43 5.14
CA ARG A 105 -2.52 5.89 3.75
C ARG A 105 -2.02 7.32 3.58
N GLU A 106 -1.92 8.11 4.65
CA GLU A 106 -1.24 9.42 4.62
C GLU A 106 0.28 9.29 4.39
N THR A 107 0.83 8.09 4.58
CA THR A 107 2.24 7.79 4.29
C THR A 107 2.39 7.13 2.91
N ALA A 108 3.52 7.36 2.24
CA ALA A 108 3.80 6.76 0.93
C ALA A 108 3.73 5.22 0.95
N TRP A 109 4.42 4.57 1.89
CA TRP A 109 4.42 3.11 2.00
C TRP A 109 3.04 2.55 2.34
N GLY A 110 2.27 3.27 3.15
CA GLY A 110 0.92 2.89 3.54
C GLY A 110 -0.08 3.02 2.40
N ALA A 111 0.02 4.12 1.64
CA ALA A 111 -0.72 4.32 0.40
C ALA A 111 -0.49 3.17 -0.57
N LEU A 112 0.78 2.82 -0.80
CA LEU A 112 1.15 1.70 -1.67
C LEU A 112 0.61 0.37 -1.15
N PHE A 113 0.83 0.06 0.14
CA PHE A 113 0.35 -1.20 0.74
C PHE A 113 -1.17 -1.37 0.53
N PHE A 114 -1.98 -0.37 0.86
CA PHE A 114 -3.43 -0.52 0.74
C PHE A 114 -3.91 -0.55 -0.72
N ALA A 115 -3.20 0.09 -1.64
CA ALA A 115 -3.52 0.04 -3.07
C ALA A 115 -3.25 -1.34 -3.70
N ILE A 116 -2.17 -2.03 -3.32
CA ILE A 116 -1.70 -3.24 -4.04
C ILE A 116 -1.66 -4.53 -3.20
N CYS A 117 -1.50 -4.42 -1.88
CA CYS A 117 -1.44 -5.55 -0.94
C CYS A 117 -2.71 -5.69 -0.11
N GLY A 118 -3.48 -4.61 0.05
CA GLY A 118 -4.65 -4.52 0.92
C GLY A 118 -5.78 -5.49 0.53
N PRO A 119 -6.89 -5.51 1.30
CA PRO A 119 -8.05 -6.31 0.93
C PRO A 119 -8.47 -5.98 -0.51
N ALA A 120 -8.94 -6.99 -1.23
CA ALA A 120 -9.41 -6.84 -2.60
C ALA A 120 -10.35 -5.62 -2.72
N PRO A 121 -10.35 -4.93 -3.88
CA PRO A 121 -11.20 -3.77 -4.11
C PRO A 121 -12.68 -4.16 -4.02
N ASP A 122 -13.27 -4.03 -2.83
CA ASP A 122 -14.66 -4.40 -2.56
C ASP A 122 -15.66 -3.39 -3.18
N SER A 123 -15.22 -2.15 -3.43
CA SER A 123 -16.04 -1.12 -4.07
C SER A 123 -15.21 0.01 -4.68
N ALA A 124 -15.81 0.76 -5.61
CA ALA A 124 -15.23 1.98 -6.17
C ALA A 124 -14.94 3.03 -5.08
N GLU A 125 -15.89 3.22 -4.14
CA GLU A 125 -15.78 4.13 -3.00
C GLU A 125 -14.55 3.84 -2.12
N ARG A 126 -14.24 2.57 -1.86
CA ARG A 126 -13.08 2.18 -1.04
C ARG A 126 -11.77 2.24 -1.83
N THR A 127 -11.82 2.00 -3.13
CA THR A 127 -10.62 1.92 -3.98
C THR A 127 -10.13 3.29 -4.44
N ALA A 128 -11.05 4.20 -4.78
CA ALA A 128 -10.72 5.56 -5.19
C ALA A 128 -9.75 6.27 -4.23
N PRO A 129 -9.99 6.31 -2.91
CA PRO A 129 -9.09 7.02 -2.00
C PRO A 129 -7.74 6.29 -1.85
N ARG A 130 -7.63 4.98 -2.10
CA ARG A 130 -6.34 4.26 -2.12
C ARG A 130 -5.47 4.70 -3.30
N ILE A 131 -6.07 4.76 -4.49
CA ILE A 131 -5.38 5.24 -5.70
C ILE A 131 -4.95 6.70 -5.53
N LYS A 132 -5.85 7.56 -5.02
CA LYS A 132 -5.53 8.97 -4.73
C LYS A 132 -4.36 9.13 -3.75
N ALA A 133 -4.27 8.28 -2.73
CA ALA A 133 -3.16 8.31 -1.78
C ALA A 133 -1.82 7.96 -2.45
N VAL A 134 -1.81 6.99 -3.37
CA VAL A 134 -0.62 6.66 -4.17
C VAL A 134 -0.22 7.83 -5.06
N LEU A 135 -1.18 8.44 -5.76
CA LEU A 135 -0.95 9.61 -6.61
C LEU A 135 -0.39 10.80 -5.83
N HIS A 136 -0.89 11.04 -4.61
CA HIS A 136 -0.34 12.06 -3.72
C HIS A 136 1.10 11.77 -3.30
N SER A 137 1.46 10.49 -3.16
CA SER A 137 2.78 10.04 -2.74
C SER A 137 3.70 9.65 -3.90
N TRP A 138 3.29 9.93 -5.15
CA TRP A 138 3.90 9.39 -6.35
C TRP A 138 5.40 9.66 -6.41
N ASP A 139 5.80 10.88 -6.08
CA ASP A 139 7.18 11.31 -6.23
C ASP A 139 8.13 10.60 -5.25
N SER A 140 7.63 10.15 -4.09
CA SER A 140 8.40 9.30 -3.17
C SER A 140 8.46 7.85 -3.67
N LEU A 141 7.32 7.34 -4.14
CA LEU A 141 7.15 5.95 -4.55
C LEU A 141 7.94 5.61 -5.83
N GLN A 142 8.10 6.55 -6.76
CA GLN A 142 8.80 6.29 -8.03
C GLN A 142 10.28 5.92 -7.87
N HIS A 143 10.87 6.16 -6.69
CA HIS A 143 12.26 5.81 -6.38
C HIS A 143 12.44 4.35 -5.92
N GLY A 144 11.34 3.60 -5.77
CA GLY A 144 11.39 2.19 -5.39
C GLY A 144 11.59 1.23 -6.56
N ARG A 145 12.15 0.06 -6.27
CA ARG A 145 12.17 -1.10 -7.18
C ARG A 145 11.33 -2.21 -6.57
N TYR A 146 10.39 -2.74 -7.34
CA TYR A 146 9.34 -3.59 -6.78
C TYR A 146 9.36 -5.01 -7.36
N LEU A 147 9.06 -5.99 -6.52
CA LEU A 147 8.72 -7.35 -6.95
C LEU A 147 7.25 -7.62 -6.64
N HIS A 148 6.46 -7.83 -7.69
CA HIS A 148 5.01 -8.01 -7.60
C HIS A 148 4.50 -9.06 -8.58
N LYS A 149 3.99 -10.19 -8.06
CA LYS A 149 3.30 -11.29 -8.77
C LYS A 149 3.99 -11.92 -10.01
N LYS A 150 5.07 -11.34 -10.53
CA LYS A 150 5.85 -11.79 -11.68
C LYS A 150 7.27 -12.11 -11.23
N LEU A 151 7.70 -13.35 -11.47
CA LEU A 151 9.02 -13.82 -11.08
C LEU A 151 10.11 -13.12 -11.90
N ASN A 152 11.25 -12.86 -11.25
CA ASN A 152 12.47 -12.33 -11.88
C ASN A 152 12.27 -11.03 -12.69
N THR A 153 11.24 -10.25 -12.39
CA THR A 153 10.96 -8.97 -13.06
C THR A 153 10.86 -7.89 -12.00
N PHE A 154 11.83 -6.99 -11.98
CA PHE A 154 11.74 -5.77 -11.17
C PHE A 154 10.86 -4.77 -11.90
N LEU A 155 9.90 -4.21 -11.18
CA LEU A 155 8.98 -3.21 -11.68
C LEU A 155 9.37 -1.83 -11.13
N ASP A 156 9.28 -0.81 -11.97
CA ASP A 156 9.14 0.56 -11.49
C ASP A 156 7.71 0.81 -10.95
N LEU A 157 7.43 2.05 -10.52
CA LEU A 157 6.10 2.39 -9.99
C LEU A 157 4.99 2.30 -11.05
N GLU A 158 5.23 2.74 -12.28
CA GLU A 158 4.21 2.71 -13.33
C GLU A 158 3.86 1.27 -13.73
N GLU A 159 4.88 0.43 -13.89
CA GLU A 159 4.73 -1.00 -14.15
C GLU A 159 4.03 -1.71 -13.00
N LEU A 160 4.39 -1.39 -11.74
CA LEU A 160 3.72 -1.93 -10.56
C LEU A 160 2.23 -1.55 -10.52
N MET A 161 1.93 -0.26 -10.70
CA MET A 161 0.57 0.23 -10.64
C MET A 161 -0.27 -0.28 -11.82
N THR A 162 0.35 -0.50 -12.98
CA THR A 162 -0.31 -1.18 -14.11
C THR A 162 -0.63 -2.64 -13.75
N ALA A 163 0.32 -3.38 -13.17
CA ALA A 163 0.12 -4.77 -12.79
C ALA A 163 -0.95 -4.93 -11.68
N ALA A 164 -1.01 -4.00 -10.72
CA ALA A 164 -1.93 -4.08 -9.58
C ALA A 164 -3.29 -3.40 -9.84
N CYS A 165 -3.32 -2.32 -10.60
CA CYS A 165 -4.48 -1.45 -10.78
C CYS A 165 -4.86 -1.23 -12.26
N GLY A 166 -4.30 -1.99 -13.21
CA GLY A 166 -4.66 -1.94 -14.63
C GLY A 166 -6.15 -2.07 -14.88
N TRP A 167 -6.81 -2.98 -14.15
CA TRP A 167 -8.26 -3.15 -14.16
C TRP A 167 -9.03 -1.84 -13.87
N ALA A 168 -8.52 -0.99 -12.98
CA ALA A 168 -9.19 0.25 -12.62
C ALA A 168 -9.05 1.27 -13.75
N MET A 169 -7.89 1.31 -14.40
CA MET A 169 -7.68 2.17 -15.57
C MET A 169 -8.54 1.72 -16.76
N ASP A 170 -8.66 0.42 -17.00
CA ASP A 170 -9.42 -0.10 -18.14
C ASP A 170 -10.94 0.11 -17.94
N ALA A 171 -11.43 -0.13 -16.71
CA ALA A 171 -12.85 0.03 -16.40
C ALA A 171 -13.30 1.49 -16.24
N TRP A 172 -12.44 2.36 -15.67
CA TRP A 172 -12.82 3.73 -15.28
C TRP A 172 -12.16 4.82 -16.12
N CYS A 173 -11.13 4.52 -16.90
CA CYS A 173 -10.49 5.43 -17.85
C CYS A 173 -10.36 4.77 -19.26
N PRO A 174 -11.48 4.37 -19.88
CA PRO A 174 -11.49 3.65 -21.15
C PRO A 174 -11.00 4.49 -22.33
N GLU A 175 -11.08 5.82 -22.26
CA GLU A 175 -10.53 6.69 -23.30
C GLU A 175 -8.99 6.72 -23.31
N GLY A 176 -8.35 6.14 -22.29
CA GLY A 176 -6.91 6.15 -22.12
C GLY A 176 -6.39 7.48 -21.58
N GLY A 177 -5.08 7.67 -21.68
CA GLY A 177 -4.38 8.86 -21.21
C GLY A 177 -2.88 8.76 -21.50
N ASP A 178 -2.16 9.86 -21.36
CA ASP A 178 -0.77 9.97 -21.78
C ASP A 178 0.21 9.20 -20.87
N SER A 179 -0.19 8.84 -19.65
CA SER A 179 0.64 8.10 -18.69
C SER A 179 -0.20 7.25 -17.74
N VAL A 180 0.44 6.32 -17.03
CA VAL A 180 -0.22 5.54 -15.97
C VAL A 180 -0.74 6.45 -14.88
N ARG A 181 0.04 7.47 -14.50
CA ARG A 181 -0.35 8.48 -13.50
C ARG A 181 -1.64 9.20 -13.89
N SER A 182 -1.73 9.73 -15.11
CA SER A 182 -2.91 10.49 -15.56
C SER A 182 -4.15 9.60 -15.72
N ARG A 183 -3.99 8.37 -16.20
CA ARG A 183 -5.10 7.39 -16.27
C ARG A 183 -5.64 7.04 -14.88
N LEU A 184 -4.76 6.86 -13.88
CA LEU A 184 -5.15 6.60 -12.50
C LEU A 184 -5.83 7.81 -11.84
N GLU A 185 -5.41 9.04 -12.16
CA GLU A 185 -6.09 10.26 -11.70
C GLU A 185 -7.55 10.25 -12.15
N VAL A 186 -7.79 10.12 -13.46
CA VAL A 186 -9.13 10.05 -14.05
C VAL A 186 -9.95 8.89 -13.48
N ALA A 187 -9.37 7.69 -13.41
CA ALA A 187 -10.03 6.52 -12.86
C ALA A 187 -10.49 6.78 -11.40
N SER A 188 -9.58 7.28 -10.56
CA SER A 188 -9.87 7.53 -9.14
C SER A 188 -10.92 8.62 -8.92
N GLU A 189 -10.99 9.63 -9.79
CA GLU A 189 -12.01 10.67 -9.74
C GLU A 189 -13.38 10.15 -10.11
N ARG A 190 -13.47 9.36 -11.18
CA ARG A 190 -14.71 8.72 -11.62
C ARG A 190 -15.22 7.72 -10.58
N MET A 191 -14.33 6.88 -10.04
CA MET A 191 -14.66 5.94 -8.97
C MET A 191 -15.19 6.65 -7.72
N ALA A 192 -14.62 7.80 -7.34
CA ALA A 192 -15.06 8.56 -6.17
C ALA A 192 -16.47 9.16 -6.31
N ARG A 193 -16.95 9.34 -7.55
CA ARG A 193 -18.28 9.88 -7.87
C ARG A 193 -19.24 8.81 -8.41
N ALA A 194 -18.81 7.55 -8.42
CA ALA A 194 -19.53 6.48 -9.08
C ALA A 194 -20.88 6.22 -8.41
N THR A 195 -21.94 6.20 -9.23
CA THR A 195 -23.23 5.64 -8.80
C THR A 195 -23.22 4.12 -8.95
N ARG A 196 -24.29 3.47 -8.49
CA ARG A 196 -24.49 2.03 -8.70
C ARG A 196 -24.46 1.67 -10.19
N GLU A 197 -25.10 2.48 -11.03
CA GLU A 197 -25.16 2.28 -12.48
C GLU A 197 -23.77 2.37 -13.10
N ASN A 198 -22.96 3.33 -12.68
CA ASN A 198 -21.56 3.43 -13.15
C ASN A 198 -20.74 2.22 -12.74
N CYS A 199 -20.92 1.71 -11.51
CA CYS A 199 -20.24 0.48 -11.07
C CYS A 199 -20.65 -0.74 -11.92
N VAL A 200 -21.93 -0.86 -12.27
CA VAL A 200 -22.40 -1.95 -13.14
C VAL A 200 -21.80 -1.83 -14.54
N GLU A 201 -21.79 -0.64 -15.12
CA GLU A 201 -21.19 -0.40 -16.43
C GLU A 201 -19.68 -0.75 -16.43
N ALA A 202 -18.95 -0.33 -15.40
CA ALA A 202 -17.52 -0.60 -15.26
C ALA A 202 -17.20 -2.09 -15.13
N ILE A 203 -18.09 -2.91 -14.57
CA ILE A 203 -17.92 -4.37 -14.44
C ILE A 203 -18.23 -5.10 -15.75
N LEU A 204 -19.14 -4.56 -16.57
CA LEU A 204 -19.63 -5.20 -17.79
C LEU A 204 -18.79 -4.92 -19.04
N ARG A 205 -17.80 -4.03 -18.94
CA ARG A 205 -16.82 -3.75 -19.99
C ARG A 205 -15.72 -4.82 -20.00
#